data_AF-A0A2E6YRI6-F1
#
_entry.id   AF-A0A2E6YRI6-F1
#
_cell.length_a   1.000
_cell.length_b   1.000
_cell.length_c   1.000
_cell.angle_alpha   90.00
_cell.angle_beta   90.00
_cell.angle_gamma   90.00
#
_symmetry.space_group_name_H-M   'P 1'
#
loop_
_entity.id
_entity.type
_entity.pdbx_description
1 polymer ?
#
loop_
_entity_poly.entity_id
_entity_poly.type
_entity_poly.pdbx_seq_one_letter_code
_entity_poly.pdbx_strand_id
1 'polypeptide(L)' 'MNELSELVEQLENPEIELEAALVLYEKGVQLSGSIQKTLESAEQRVAQVAADGSVIDERGPEDDT' A
#
# COMPACT_ATOMS: atom_id res chain seq x y z
N MET A 1 -2.02 -5.37 2.54
CA MET A 1 -0.96 -6.18 1.91
C MET A 1 -1.25 -7.67 2.03
N ASN A 2 -1.53 -8.21 3.23
CA ASN A 2 -1.79 -9.64 3.44
C ASN A 2 -2.80 -10.25 2.45
N GLU A 3 -3.94 -9.61 2.24
CA GLU A 3 -4.97 -10.12 1.32
C GLU A 3 -4.51 -10.20 -0.15
N LEU A 4 -3.66 -9.27 -0.60
CA LEU A 4 -3.10 -9.32 -1.96
C LEU A 4 -2.06 -10.45 -2.08
N SER A 5 -1.26 -10.65 -1.04
CA SER A 5 -0.28 -11.75 -1.00
C SER A 5 -0.96 -13.12 -0.99
N GLU A 6 -2.04 -13.28 -0.21
CA GLU A 6 -2.86 -14.50 -0.19
C GLU A 6 -3.53 -14.77 -1.55
N LEU A 7 -3.94 -13.72 -2.26
CA LEU A 7 -4.48 -13.83 -3.62
C LEU A 7 -3.43 -14.32 -4.63
N VAL A 8 -2.20 -13.81 -4.53
CA VAL A 8 -1.08 -14.23 -5.39
C VAL A 8 -0.73 -15.70 -5.12
N GLU A 9 -0.64 -16.10 -3.86
CA GLU A 9 -0.35 -17.48 -3.49
C GLU A 9 -1.40 -18.47 -4.05
N GLN A 10 -2.67 -18.09 -4.01
CA GLN A 10 -3.75 -18.89 -4.62
C GLN A 10 -3.65 -18.96 -6.15
N LEU A 11 -3.23 -17.88 -6.82
CA LEU A 11 -3.02 -17.84 -8.26
C LEU A 11 -1.80 -18.64 -8.73
N GLU A 12 -0.83 -18.89 -7.84
CA GLU A 12 0.35 -19.72 -8.14
C GLU A 12 0.05 -21.22 -8.12
N ASN A 13 -1.13 -21.63 -7.63
CA ASN A 13 -1.55 -23.02 -7.65
C ASN A 13 -1.80 -23.50 -9.10
N PRO A 14 -1.05 -24.48 -9.64
CA PRO A 14 -1.23 -24.96 -11.01
C PRO A 14 -2.54 -25.74 -11.22
N GLU A 15 -3.22 -26.18 -10.16
CA GLU A 15 -4.49 -26.91 -10.21
C GLU A 15 -5.72 -25.99 -10.18
N ILE A 16 -5.53 -24.67 -10.19
CA ILE A 16 -6.65 -23.73 -10.17
C ILE A 16 -7.47 -23.79 -11.47
N GLU A 17 -8.78 -23.87 -11.33
CA GLU A 17 -9.71 -23.76 -12.46
C GLU A 17 -9.66 -22.36 -13.08
N LEU A 18 -9.74 -22.28 -14.41
CA LEU A 18 -9.61 -21.02 -15.15
C LEU A 18 -10.60 -19.94 -14.68
N GLU A 19 -11.86 -20.32 -14.48
CA GLU A 19 -12.90 -19.40 -13.99
C GLU A 19 -12.53 -18.82 -12.62
N ALA A 20 -12.03 -19.67 -11.71
CA ALA A 20 -11.59 -19.25 -10.39
C ALA A 20 -10.37 -18.31 -10.48
N ALA A 21 -9.40 -18.64 -11.35
CA ALA A 21 -8.23 -17.81 -11.59
C ALA A 21 -8.61 -16.40 -12.09
N LEU A 22 -9.59 -16.30 -13.00
CA LEU A 22 -10.08 -15.00 -13.50
C LEU A 22 -10.72 -14.18 -12.37
N VAL A 23 -11.54 -14.80 -11.51
CA VAL A 23 -12.15 -14.11 -10.37
C VAL A 23 -11.09 -13.62 -9.37
N LEU A 24 -10.08 -14.44 -9.07
CA LEU A 24 -8.97 -14.03 -8.18
C LEU A 24 -8.14 -12.91 -8.81
N TYR A 25 -7.85 -12.99 -10.11
CA TYR A 25 -7.13 -11.95 -10.83
C TYR A 25 -7.85 -10.61 -10.79
N GLU A 26 -9.15 -10.57 -11.09
CA GLU A 26 -9.96 -9.35 -11.04
C GLU A 26 -9.95 -8.71 -9.65
N LYS A 27 -10.08 -9.52 -8.59
CA LYS A 27 -9.97 -9.06 -7.20
C LYS A 27 -8.58 -8.49 -6.91
N GLY A 28 -7.52 -9.15 -7.37
CA GLY A 28 -6.15 -8.70 -7.20
C GLY A 28 -5.90 -7.34 -7.86
N VAL A 29 -6.41 -7.13 -9.08
CA VAL A 29 -6.32 -5.84 -9.79
C VAL A 29 -7.03 -4.73 -9.02
N GLN A 30 -8.26 -4.98 -8.55
CA GLN A 30 -9.02 -3.99 -7.78
C GLN A 30 -8.33 -3.62 -6.45
N LEU A 31 -7.83 -4.63 -5.73
CA LEU A 31 -7.14 -4.43 -4.46
C LEU A 31 -5.83 -3.66 -4.65
N SER A 32 -5.04 -4.02 -5.67
CA SER A 32 -3.80 -3.32 -6.01
C SER A 32 -4.05 -1.83 -6.33
N GLY A 33 -5.07 -1.54 -7.13
CA GLY A 33 -5.45 -0.16 -7.45
C GLY A 33 -5.89 0.64 -6.22
N SER A 34 -6.57 -0.01 -5.25
CA SER A 34 -6.99 0.63 -4.00
C SER A 34 -5.80 0.94 -3.08
N ILE A 35 -4.81 0.05 -3.02
CA ILE A 35 -3.56 0.26 -2.29
C ILE A 35 -2.78 1.44 -2.90
N GLN A 36 -2.63 1.48 -4.23
CA GLN A 36 -1.94 2.58 -4.91
C GLN A 36 -2.58 3.94 -4.60
N LYS A 37 -3.90 4.06 -4.71
CA LYS A 37 -4.62 5.30 -4.34
C LYS A 37 -4.39 5.71 -2.89
N THR A 38 -4.33 4.74 -1.99
CA THR A 38 -4.08 4.99 -0.57
C THR A 38 -2.67 5.54 -0.35
N LEU A 39 -1.67 4.95 -1.02
CA LEU A 39 -0.29 5.43 -0.98
C LEU A 39 -0.17 6.83 -1.58
N GLU A 40 -0.74 7.06 -2.77
CA GLU A 40 -0.76 8.39 -3.40
C GLU A 40 -1.38 9.45 -2.49
N SER A 41 -2.49 9.13 -1.82
CA SER A 41 -3.12 10.05 -0.87
C SER A 41 -2.23 10.33 0.34
N ALA A 42 -1.52 9.31 0.85
CA ALA A 42 -0.58 9.49 1.96
C ALA A 42 0.61 10.37 1.55
N GLU A 43 1.18 10.14 0.36
CA GLU A 43 2.27 10.95 -0.20
C GLU A 43 1.84 12.40 -0.39
N GLN A 44 0.64 12.65 -0.93
CA GLN A 44 0.10 14.00 -1.07
C GLN A 44 -0.05 14.71 0.28
N ARG A 45 -0.52 14.00 1.32
CA ARG A 45 -0.63 14.57 2.67
C ARG A 45 0.73 14.92 3.26
N VAL A 46 1.72 14.04 3.11
CA VAL A 46 3.11 14.32 3.54
C VAL A 46 3.66 15.54 2.83
N ALA A 47 3.46 15.64 1.51
CA ALA A 47 3.90 16.79 0.72
C ALA A 47 3.21 18.09 1.15
N GLN A 48 1.90 18.06 1.45
CA GLN A 48 1.16 19.23 1.97
C GLN A 48 1.69 19.69 3.32
N VAL A 49 1.89 18.76 4.27
CA VAL A 49 2.42 19.09 5.61
C VAL A 49 3.85 19.65 5.52
N ALA A 50 4.68 19.08 4.65
CA ALA A 50 6.04 19.57 4.42
C ALA A 50 6.06 20.96 3.75
N ALA A 51 5.14 21.23 2.82
CA ALA A 51 5.03 22.52 2.13
C ALA A 51 4.46 23.63 3.02
N ASP A 52 3.56 23.30 3.95
CA ASP A 52 2.95 24.25 4.91
C ASP A 52 3.86 24.55 6.11
N GLY A 53 5.11 24.07 6.10
CA GLY A 53 6.10 24.34 7.15
C GLY A 53 5.84 23.63 8.48
N SER A 54 4.84 22.74 8.56
CA SER A 54 4.51 21.96 9.76
C SER A 54 5.36 20.69 9.88
N VAL A 55 6.65 20.79 9.57
CA VAL A 55 7.61 19.81 10.08
C VAL A 55 7.74 20.12 11.57
N ILE A 56 6.92 19.47 12.39
CA ILE A 56 7.25 19.34 13.82
C ILE A 56 8.60 18.64 13.84
N ASP A 57 9.63 19.44 14.08
CA ASP A 57 10.99 19.01 14.25
C ASP A 57 11.03 18.13 15.49
N GLU A 58 10.89 16.81 15.33
CA GLU A 58 11.24 15.84 16.37
C GLU A 58 12.78 15.74 16.52
N ARG A 59 13.49 16.87 16.40
CA ARG A 59 14.78 17.03 17.08
C ARG A 59 14.48 17.00 18.57
N GLY A 60 14.57 15.79 19.12
CA GLY A 60 14.75 15.58 20.54
C GLY A 60 15.85 16.51 21.06
N PRO A 61 15.72 16.99 22.30
CA PRO A 61 16.62 18.00 22.83
C PRO A 61 18.05 17.53 22.67
N GLU A 62 18.86 18.45 22.17
CA GLU A 62 20.30 18.36 22.04
C GLU A 62 20.87 17.76 23.33
N ASP A 63 21.49 16.58 23.22
CA ASP A 63 22.30 16.00 24.30
C ASP A 63 23.61 16.81 24.35
N ASP A 64 23.50 18.01 24.94
CA ASP A 64 24.62 18.85 25.31
C ASP A 64 25.16 18.33 26.66
N THR A 65 25.88 17.20 26.61
CA THR A 65 26.89 16.79 27.61
C THR A 65 27.97 15.90 27.01
#